data_AF-A0A1Z5JT21-F1
#
_entry.id   AF-A0A1Z5JT21-F1
#
_cell.length_a   1.000
_cell.length_b   1.000
_cell.length_c   1.000
_cell.angle_alpha   90.00
_cell.angle_beta   90.00
_cell.angle_gamma   90.00
#
_symmetry.space_group_name_H-M   'P 1'
#
loop_
_entity.id
_entity.type
_entity.pdbx_description
1 polymer ?
#
loop_
_entity_poly.entity_id
_entity_poly.type
_entity_poly.pdbx_seq_one_letter_code
_entity_poly.pdbx_strand_id
1 'polypeptide(L)'
;MPLNGVENKQVDEACRWARFVVQQQMGFRTVVYHSQHSFPTVSDQQQAFEMASRVGASTVAAVGSGSAMDLAKSMSWAEDRILMPATPTAVLVAGSSHSLFYDLAEDTLVPMERKGGGTVALMQSKTDQLEEALYACLAIAIDNLFQGTSNDSTIVDEALRMIKEKTTKVEDAEALLIRSGQSLRYGLDENNRSIPLAIVSSLVTNELSSYSAMGVMASLVSSLVNVLQDMYSFGFDKELLDAAPRAITSSSIDSMLAHIRDNQGATGCYDVSEEILRKVLQFHTVNS
;
A
#
# COMPACT_ATOMS: atom_id res chain seq x y z
N MET A 1 -4.23 -13.09 19.23
CA MET A 1 -4.09 -11.82 19.99
C MET A 1 -4.46 -10.70 19.04
N PRO A 2 -5.31 -9.73 19.41
CA PRO A 2 -5.54 -8.60 18.53
C PRO A 2 -4.21 -7.84 18.43
N LEU A 3 -3.69 -7.68 17.22
CA LEU A 3 -2.56 -6.81 16.94
C LEU A 3 -2.94 -5.43 17.50
N ASN A 4 -2.18 -4.95 18.48
CA ASN A 4 -2.35 -3.62 19.05
C ASN A 4 -2.10 -2.60 17.93
N GLY A 5 -3.17 -2.25 17.20
CA GLY A 5 -3.19 -1.10 16.34
C GLY A 5 -2.88 0.11 17.20
N VAL A 6 -1.77 0.78 16.91
CA VAL A 6 -1.56 2.14 17.39
C VAL A 6 -2.81 2.91 16.97
N GLU A 7 -3.66 3.30 17.92
CA GLU A 7 -4.85 4.11 17.63
C GLU A 7 -4.39 5.37 16.90
N ASN A 8 -4.60 5.37 15.59
CA ASN A 8 -4.28 6.52 14.78
C ASN A 8 -5.42 7.52 15.00
N LYS A 9 -5.27 8.36 16.04
CA LYS A 9 -6.28 9.35 16.47
C LYS A 9 -6.81 10.17 15.30
N GLN A 10 -5.98 10.42 14.29
CA GLN A 10 -6.37 11.13 13.08
C GLN A 10 -7.34 10.32 12.20
N VAL A 11 -7.13 9.02 12.04
CA VAL A 11 -8.05 8.13 11.32
C VAL A 11 -9.40 8.10 12.04
N ASP A 12 -9.40 8.03 13.37
CA ASP A 12 -10.65 8.05 14.15
C ASP A 12 -11.39 9.38 14.02
N GLU A 13 -10.66 10.50 14.08
CA GLU A 13 -11.23 11.84 13.84
C GLU A 13 -11.80 11.97 12.44
N ALA A 14 -11.08 11.48 11.42
CA ALA A 14 -11.54 11.46 10.03
C ALA A 14 -12.82 10.62 9.87
N CYS A 15 -12.87 9.42 10.45
CA CYS A 15 -14.05 8.55 10.44
C CYS A 15 -15.26 9.22 11.11
N ARG A 16 -15.06 9.88 12.26
CA ARG A 16 -16.13 10.61 12.96
C ARG A 16 -16.63 11.80 12.14
N TRP A 17 -15.72 12.58 11.57
CA TRP A 17 -16.05 13.74 10.76
C TRP A 17 -16.78 13.34 9.47
N ALA A 18 -16.27 12.34 8.75
CA ALA A 18 -16.90 11.84 7.53
C ALA A 18 -18.31 11.30 7.82
N ARG A 19 -18.48 10.56 8.91
CA ARG A 19 -19.81 10.11 9.36
C ARG A 19 -20.74 11.28 9.64
N PHE A 20 -20.27 12.31 10.34
CA PHE A 20 -21.05 13.51 10.61
C PHE A 20 -21.49 14.19 9.30
N VAL A 21 -20.58 14.41 8.35
CA VAL A 21 -20.89 15.04 7.06
C VAL A 21 -21.90 14.21 6.27
N VAL A 22 -21.65 12.92 6.10
CA VAL A 22 -22.51 12.02 5.32
C VAL A 22 -23.91 11.91 5.94
N GLN A 23 -24.01 11.81 7.27
CA GLN A 23 -25.31 11.70 7.94
C GLN A 23 -26.06 13.04 8.06
N GLN A 24 -25.38 14.08 8.56
CA GLN A 24 -26.04 15.33 8.97
C GLN A 24 -26.13 16.33 7.82
N GLN A 25 -25.10 16.44 6.98
CA GLN A 25 -25.07 17.43 5.90
C GLN A 25 -25.65 16.86 4.59
N MET A 26 -25.38 15.60 4.29
CA MET A 26 -25.86 14.96 3.06
C MET A 26 -27.16 14.17 3.26
N GLY A 27 -27.58 13.91 4.51
CA GLY A 27 -28.83 13.23 4.82
C GLY A 27 -28.83 11.72 4.53
N PHE A 28 -27.66 11.10 4.32
CA PHE A 28 -27.58 9.66 4.09
C PHE A 28 -27.80 8.88 5.40
N ARG A 29 -28.58 7.80 5.31
CA ARG A 29 -28.58 6.76 6.34
C ARG A 29 -27.32 5.93 6.16
N THR A 30 -26.51 5.83 7.21
CA THR A 30 -25.26 5.07 7.15
C THR A 30 -25.24 3.92 8.14
N VAL A 31 -24.61 2.83 7.71
CA VAL A 31 -24.26 1.68 8.54
C VAL A 31 -22.74 1.54 8.46
N VAL A 32 -22.10 1.33 9.61
CA VAL A 32 -20.64 1.33 9.70
C VAL A 32 -20.15 -0.10 9.87
N TYR A 33 -19.23 -0.50 9.01
CA TYR A 33 -18.48 -1.75 9.12
C TYR A 33 -17.02 -1.44 9.45
N HIS A 34 -16.43 -2.17 10.39
CA HIS A 34 -15.00 -2.07 10.73
C HIS A 34 -14.36 -3.43 10.50
N SER A 35 -13.30 -3.48 9.69
CA SER A 35 -12.46 -4.67 9.57
C SER A 35 -11.79 -4.97 10.91
N GLN A 36 -11.69 -6.26 11.27
CA GLN A 36 -10.98 -6.67 12.47
C GLN A 36 -9.46 -6.86 12.23
N HIS A 37 -9.04 -6.83 10.98
CA HIS A 37 -7.69 -7.14 10.54
C HIS A 37 -7.00 -5.91 9.96
N SER A 38 -5.67 -5.84 10.15
CA SER A 38 -4.82 -4.79 9.56
C SER A 38 -4.91 -4.76 8.03
N PHE A 39 -5.17 -5.91 7.42
CA PHE A 39 -5.47 -6.08 6.00
C PHE A 39 -6.81 -6.81 5.86
N PRO A 40 -7.69 -6.41 4.93
CA PRO A 40 -8.99 -7.07 4.80
C PRO A 40 -8.81 -8.52 4.35
N THR A 41 -9.66 -9.40 4.88
CA THR A 41 -9.76 -10.80 4.47
C THR A 41 -10.98 -11.02 3.58
N VAL A 42 -11.04 -12.17 2.90
CA VAL A 42 -12.25 -12.58 2.15
C VAL A 42 -13.46 -12.69 3.08
N SER A 43 -13.25 -13.08 4.35
CA SER A 43 -14.31 -13.09 5.37
C SER A 43 -14.81 -11.68 5.67
N ASP A 44 -13.90 -10.69 5.80
CA ASP A 44 -14.31 -9.30 6.00
C ASP A 44 -15.13 -8.79 4.82
N GLN A 45 -14.73 -9.16 3.59
CA GLN A 45 -15.48 -8.83 2.38
C GLN A 45 -16.90 -9.39 2.42
N GLN A 46 -17.04 -10.67 2.75
CA GLN A 46 -18.33 -11.36 2.80
C GLN A 46 -19.24 -10.78 3.88
N GLN A 47 -18.70 -10.50 5.08
CA GLN A 47 -19.48 -9.90 6.17
C GLN A 47 -19.96 -8.49 5.83
N ALA A 48 -19.09 -7.67 5.21
CA ALA A 48 -19.47 -6.34 4.76
C ALA A 48 -20.57 -6.40 3.68
N PHE A 49 -20.49 -7.34 2.75
CA PHE A 49 -21.54 -7.57 1.74
C PHE A 49 -22.87 -8.00 2.38
N GLU A 50 -22.86 -8.96 3.30
CA GLU A 50 -24.09 -9.40 4.00
C GLU A 50 -24.74 -8.25 4.77
N MET A 51 -23.94 -7.41 5.43
CA MET A 51 -24.42 -6.23 6.12
C MET A 51 -25.06 -5.24 5.14
N ALA A 52 -24.37 -4.92 4.04
CA ALA A 52 -24.86 -4.01 3.01
C ALA A 52 -26.17 -4.49 2.37
N SER A 53 -26.25 -5.79 2.05
CA SER A 53 -27.44 -6.42 1.46
C SER A 53 -28.65 -6.31 2.39
N ARG A 54 -28.48 -6.56 3.70
CA ARG A 54 -29.58 -6.47 4.69
C ARG A 54 -30.16 -5.07 4.83
N VAL A 55 -29.34 -4.04 4.61
CA VAL A 55 -29.76 -2.62 4.77
C VAL A 55 -30.12 -1.97 3.43
N GLY A 56 -29.98 -2.69 2.32
CA GLY A 56 -30.22 -2.18 0.97
C GLY A 56 -29.23 -1.08 0.57
N ALA A 57 -27.98 -1.14 1.02
CA ALA A 57 -26.96 -0.17 0.63
C ALA A 57 -26.55 -0.37 -0.83
N SER A 58 -26.47 0.72 -1.61
CA SER A 58 -25.96 0.74 -2.99
C SER A 58 -24.62 1.49 -3.12
N THR A 59 -24.30 2.33 -2.13
CA THR A 59 -23.08 3.14 -2.07
C THR A 59 -22.16 2.67 -0.94
N VAL A 60 -20.87 2.57 -1.23
CA VAL A 60 -19.82 2.30 -0.22
C VAL A 60 -18.95 3.54 -0.05
N ALA A 61 -18.89 4.05 1.18
CA ALA A 61 -17.95 5.10 1.57
C ALA A 61 -16.84 4.48 2.43
N ALA A 62 -15.62 4.46 1.90
CA ALA A 62 -14.43 4.02 2.61
C ALA A 62 -13.79 5.23 3.30
N VAL A 63 -13.51 5.13 4.60
CA VAL A 63 -12.81 6.19 5.34
C VAL A 63 -11.70 5.55 6.15
N GLY A 64 -10.47 6.05 6.03
CA GLY A 64 -9.36 5.59 6.86
C GLY A 64 -8.09 5.22 6.10
N SER A 65 -7.43 4.16 6.55
CA SER A 65 -6.14 3.70 6.00
C SER A 65 -6.30 2.92 4.68
N GLY A 66 -5.17 2.46 4.11
CA GLY A 66 -5.16 1.63 2.91
C GLY A 66 -6.06 0.37 3.01
N SER A 67 -6.15 -0.24 4.19
CA SER A 67 -7.03 -1.40 4.45
C SER A 67 -8.51 -1.11 4.18
N ALA A 68 -8.99 0.07 4.59
CA ALA A 68 -10.36 0.49 4.30
C ALA A 68 -10.57 0.73 2.80
N MET A 69 -9.57 1.28 2.12
CA MET A 69 -9.61 1.49 0.66
C MET A 69 -9.65 0.15 -0.08
N ASP A 70 -8.82 -0.82 0.32
CA ASP A 70 -8.77 -2.16 -0.27
C ASP A 70 -10.08 -2.92 -0.06
N LEU A 71 -10.63 -2.89 1.15
CA LEU A 71 -11.93 -3.50 1.42
C LEU A 71 -13.03 -2.90 0.55
N ALA A 72 -13.11 -1.57 0.46
CA ALA A 72 -14.13 -0.90 -0.33
C ALA A 72 -13.97 -1.15 -1.84
N LYS A 73 -12.74 -1.18 -2.35
CA LYS A 73 -12.47 -1.52 -3.76
C LYS A 73 -12.92 -2.94 -4.11
N SER A 74 -12.86 -3.87 -3.16
CA SER A 74 -13.33 -5.24 -3.36
C SER A 74 -14.87 -5.37 -3.44
N MET A 75 -15.63 -4.35 -3.04
CA MET A 75 -17.11 -4.37 -3.06
C MET A 75 -17.65 -4.18 -4.48
N SER A 76 -17.52 -5.21 -5.31
CA SER A 76 -17.92 -5.18 -6.73
C SER A 76 -19.40 -4.85 -6.96
N TRP A 77 -20.26 -5.17 -5.99
CA TRP A 77 -21.70 -4.90 -6.00
C TRP A 77 -22.07 -3.43 -5.81
N ALA A 78 -21.17 -2.60 -5.27
CA ALA A 78 -21.45 -1.19 -5.01
C ALA A 78 -21.44 -0.40 -6.32
N GLU A 79 -22.55 0.29 -6.59
CA GLU A 79 -22.73 1.19 -7.75
C GLU A 79 -21.77 2.38 -7.63
N ASP A 80 -21.80 3.01 -6.45
CA ASP A 80 -20.97 4.16 -6.12
C ASP A 80 -19.96 3.82 -5.02
N ARG A 81 -18.72 4.27 -5.20
CA ARG A 81 -17.65 4.11 -4.22
C ARG A 81 -16.97 5.44 -3.98
N ILE A 82 -17.02 5.89 -2.73
CA ILE A 82 -16.38 7.11 -2.28
C ILE A 82 -15.20 6.72 -1.40
N LEU A 83 -13.99 6.97 -1.86
CA LEU A 83 -12.75 6.64 -1.14
C LEU A 83 -12.24 7.90 -0.44
N MET A 84 -12.26 7.91 0.89
CA MET A 84 -11.85 9.05 1.73
C MET A 84 -10.59 8.66 2.53
N PRO A 85 -9.40 8.67 1.89
CA PRO A 85 -8.17 8.28 2.56
C PRO A 85 -7.82 9.27 3.67
N ALA A 86 -7.54 8.73 4.87
CA ALA A 86 -7.16 9.51 6.05
C ALA A 86 -5.64 9.52 6.32
N THR A 87 -4.87 8.78 5.52
CA THR A 87 -3.39 8.74 5.56
C THR A 87 -2.83 8.95 4.14
N PRO A 88 -1.58 9.39 3.96
CA PRO A 88 -1.03 9.67 2.63
C PRO A 88 -0.77 8.37 1.88
N THR A 89 -0.41 7.30 2.60
CA THR A 89 -0.36 5.93 2.07
C THR A 89 -1.73 5.42 1.63
N ALA A 90 -2.83 5.85 2.26
CA ALA A 90 -4.17 5.51 1.79
C ALA A 90 -4.54 6.26 0.50
N VAL A 91 -3.96 7.44 0.23
CA VAL A 91 -4.13 8.15 -1.06
C VAL A 91 -3.54 7.32 -2.20
N LEU A 92 -2.34 6.76 -1.99
CA LEU A 92 -1.71 5.82 -2.94
C LEU A 92 -2.63 4.62 -3.21
N VAL A 93 -3.08 3.97 -2.15
CA VAL A 93 -3.95 2.79 -2.26
C VAL A 93 -5.29 3.15 -2.92
N ALA A 94 -5.86 4.32 -2.63
CA ALA A 94 -7.11 4.77 -3.26
C ALA A 94 -6.97 5.04 -4.76
N GLY A 95 -5.79 5.48 -5.22
CA GLY A 95 -5.49 5.66 -6.64
C GLY A 95 -5.28 4.36 -7.42
N SER A 96 -4.97 3.25 -6.75
CA SER A 96 -4.71 1.95 -7.37
C SER A 96 -5.99 1.22 -7.80
N SER A 97 -5.91 0.52 -8.93
CA SER A 97 -6.93 -0.44 -9.39
C SER A 97 -6.91 -1.75 -8.60
N HIS A 98 -5.85 -2.05 -7.86
CA HIS A 98 -5.67 -3.32 -7.17
C HIS A 98 -5.92 -3.20 -5.68
N SER A 99 -6.29 -4.30 -5.02
CA SER A 99 -6.44 -4.34 -3.56
C SER A 99 -5.58 -5.45 -2.96
N LEU A 100 -5.02 -5.25 -1.76
CA LEU A 100 -4.31 -6.33 -1.05
C LEU A 100 -5.23 -6.97 -0.02
N PHE A 101 -5.37 -8.30 -0.11
CA PHE A 101 -6.17 -9.09 0.80
C PHE A 101 -5.31 -10.08 1.55
N TYR A 102 -5.59 -10.28 2.83
CA TYR A 102 -4.91 -11.30 3.61
C TYR A 102 -5.59 -12.65 3.42
N ASP A 103 -4.83 -13.62 2.90
CA ASP A 103 -5.22 -15.01 2.82
C ASP A 103 -4.77 -15.73 4.10
N LEU A 104 -5.75 -16.16 4.90
CA LEU A 104 -5.52 -16.86 6.15
C LEU A 104 -4.98 -18.28 5.96
N ALA A 105 -5.19 -18.90 4.79
CA ALA A 105 -4.72 -20.25 4.51
C ALA A 105 -3.23 -20.28 4.18
N GLU A 106 -2.79 -19.31 3.36
CA GLU A 106 -1.41 -19.17 2.89
C GLU A 106 -0.58 -18.20 3.75
N ASP A 107 -1.20 -17.55 4.75
CA ASP A 107 -0.58 -16.53 5.61
C ASP A 107 0.16 -15.42 4.82
N THR A 108 -0.46 -14.96 3.74
CA THR A 108 0.15 -14.03 2.78
C THR A 108 -0.84 -12.98 2.28
N LEU A 109 -0.35 -11.83 1.82
CA LEU A 109 -1.20 -10.87 1.10
C LEU A 109 -1.30 -11.25 -0.37
N VAL A 110 -2.53 -11.47 -0.84
CA VAL A 110 -2.85 -11.75 -2.22
C VAL A 110 -3.40 -10.49 -2.86
N PRO A 111 -2.80 -10.01 -3.96
CA PRO A 111 -3.36 -8.89 -4.70
C PRO A 111 -4.60 -9.36 -5.48
N MET A 112 -5.66 -8.57 -5.41
CA MET A 112 -6.91 -8.79 -6.14
C MET A 112 -7.07 -7.71 -7.21
N GLU A 113 -7.16 -8.13 -8.47
CA GLU A 113 -7.47 -7.25 -9.60
C GLU A 113 -8.93 -6.81 -9.54
N ARG A 114 -9.18 -5.54 -9.87
CA ARG A 114 -10.53 -4.97 -9.91
C ARG A 114 -10.99 -4.74 -11.33
N LYS A 115 -12.29 -4.95 -11.55
CA LYS A 115 -13.05 -4.39 -12.69
C LYS A 115 -13.85 -3.16 -12.22
N GLY A 116 -13.30 -1.95 -12.31
CA GLY A 116 -14.04 -0.68 -12.10
C GLY A 116 -13.30 0.40 -11.28
N GLY A 117 -13.71 1.66 -11.39
CA GLY A 117 -13.12 2.82 -10.69
C GLY A 117 -13.92 3.30 -9.47
N GLY A 118 -13.34 4.14 -8.61
CA GLY A 118 -14.04 4.79 -7.49
C GLY A 118 -13.75 6.29 -7.47
N THR A 119 -14.63 7.09 -6.87
CA THR A 119 -14.39 8.52 -6.68
C THR A 119 -13.51 8.70 -5.45
N VAL A 120 -12.30 9.22 -5.65
CA VAL A 120 -11.40 9.58 -4.54
C VAL A 120 -11.78 10.96 -4.03
N ALA A 121 -12.12 11.04 -2.74
CA ALA A 121 -12.49 12.24 -2.04
C ALA A 121 -11.40 12.62 -1.01
N LEU A 122 -10.69 13.68 -1.35
CA LEU A 122 -9.75 14.46 -0.55
C LEU A 122 -10.12 14.64 0.93
N MET A 123 -9.56 13.91 1.88
CA MET A 123 -9.59 14.36 3.29
C MET A 123 -8.29 15.08 3.64
N GLN A 124 -8.40 16.28 4.22
CA GLN A 124 -7.23 16.99 4.74
C GLN A 124 -6.54 16.13 5.80
N SER A 125 -5.30 15.77 5.53
CA SER A 125 -4.49 14.92 6.38
C SER A 125 -3.40 15.73 7.06
N LYS A 126 -3.35 15.70 8.39
CA LYS A 126 -2.36 16.41 9.22
C LYS A 126 -1.21 15.50 9.68
N THR A 127 -0.90 14.48 8.91
CA THR A 127 -0.02 13.39 9.34
C THR A 127 1.44 13.62 8.96
N ASP A 128 2.34 13.16 9.83
CA ASP A 128 3.79 13.14 9.59
C ASP A 128 4.22 11.98 8.66
N GLN A 129 3.30 11.12 8.23
CA GLN A 129 3.58 9.94 7.38
C GLN A 129 3.78 10.29 5.89
N LEU A 130 3.89 11.57 5.54
CA LEU A 130 4.05 11.98 4.15
C LEU A 130 5.39 11.50 3.57
N GLU A 131 6.45 11.57 4.35
CA GLU A 131 7.78 11.12 3.93
C GLU A 131 7.77 9.63 3.56
N GLU A 132 7.16 8.78 4.40
CA GLU A 132 6.98 7.34 4.10
C GLU A 132 6.22 7.14 2.79
N ALA A 133 5.16 7.90 2.55
CA ALA A 133 4.39 7.80 1.31
C ALA A 133 5.19 8.24 0.07
N LEU A 134 6.04 9.28 0.19
CA LEU A 134 6.92 9.71 -0.90
C LEU A 134 7.97 8.65 -1.24
N TYR A 135 8.57 7.99 -0.22
CA TYR A 135 9.45 6.85 -0.45
C TYR A 135 8.70 5.65 -1.05
N ALA A 136 7.46 5.40 -0.66
CA ALA A 136 6.62 4.39 -1.30
C ALA A 136 6.36 4.71 -2.78
N CYS A 137 6.07 5.97 -3.15
CA CYS A 137 5.97 6.40 -4.55
C CYS A 137 7.24 6.07 -5.33
N LEU A 138 8.40 6.35 -4.72
CA LEU A 138 9.69 6.11 -5.34
C LEU A 138 9.94 4.61 -5.56
N ALA A 139 9.62 3.76 -4.57
CA ALA A 139 9.72 2.31 -4.71
C ALA A 139 8.82 1.79 -5.85
N ILE A 140 7.58 2.28 -5.93
CA ILE A 140 6.62 1.93 -7.00
C ILE A 140 7.15 2.37 -8.37
N ALA A 141 7.70 3.58 -8.47
CA ALA A 141 8.24 4.09 -9.72
C ALA A 141 9.44 3.28 -10.20
N ILE A 142 10.38 2.95 -9.29
CA ILE A 142 11.55 2.10 -9.60
C ILE A 142 11.09 0.69 -10.01
N ASP A 143 10.10 0.12 -9.34
CA ASP A 143 9.54 -1.20 -9.67
C ASP A 143 8.88 -1.21 -11.07
N ASN A 144 8.15 -0.15 -11.42
CA ASN A 144 7.55 -0.01 -12.74
C ASN A 144 8.58 0.14 -13.87
N LEU A 145 9.66 0.88 -13.60
CA LEU A 145 10.80 0.96 -14.51
C LEU A 145 11.46 -0.41 -14.69
N PHE A 146 11.74 -1.11 -13.58
CA PHE A 146 12.31 -2.45 -13.59
C PHE A 146 11.48 -3.46 -14.39
N GLN A 147 10.15 -3.38 -14.26
CA GLN A 147 9.23 -4.22 -15.00
C GLN A 147 9.03 -3.79 -16.46
N GLY A 148 9.54 -2.61 -16.86
CA GLY A 148 9.34 -2.05 -18.19
C GLY A 148 7.91 -1.57 -18.47
N THR A 149 7.08 -1.44 -17.43
CA THR A 149 5.67 -1.01 -17.55
C THR A 149 5.55 0.51 -17.73
N SER A 150 6.60 1.25 -17.40
CA SER A 150 6.73 2.69 -17.65
C SER A 150 8.17 3.05 -18.03
N ASN A 151 8.33 3.92 -19.01
CA ASN A 151 9.60 4.60 -19.31
C ASN A 151 9.62 6.05 -18.81
N ASP A 152 8.53 6.49 -18.17
CA ASP A 152 8.38 7.85 -17.69
C ASP A 152 9.02 8.00 -16.29
N SER A 153 10.11 8.76 -16.21
CA SER A 153 10.82 9.07 -14.96
C SER A 153 10.17 10.18 -14.16
N THR A 154 9.11 10.83 -14.64
CA THR A 154 8.50 11.99 -13.96
C THR A 154 8.10 11.72 -12.52
N ILE A 155 7.58 10.52 -12.22
CA ILE A 155 7.25 10.11 -10.84
C ILE A 155 8.51 10.05 -9.97
N VAL A 156 9.61 9.51 -10.50
CA VAL A 156 10.90 9.44 -9.79
C VAL A 156 11.42 10.86 -9.51
N ASP A 157 11.47 11.70 -10.55
CA ASP A 157 12.02 13.06 -10.45
C ASP A 157 11.20 13.93 -9.49
N GLU A 158 9.88 13.83 -9.54
CA GLU A 158 8.97 14.59 -8.68
C GLU A 158 9.02 14.11 -7.22
N ALA A 159 9.04 12.79 -6.98
CA ALA A 159 9.19 12.23 -5.64
C ALA A 159 10.54 12.64 -5.02
N LEU A 160 11.63 12.52 -5.78
CA LEU A 160 12.96 12.94 -5.35
C LEU A 160 13.02 14.42 -4.98
N ARG A 161 12.43 15.27 -5.81
CA ARG A 161 12.36 16.72 -5.54
C ARG A 161 11.61 16.99 -4.23
N MET A 162 10.43 16.40 -4.03
CA MET A 162 9.63 16.60 -2.82
C MET A 162 10.32 16.09 -1.55
N ILE A 163 11.02 14.95 -1.62
CA ILE A 163 11.82 14.43 -0.50
C ILE A 163 12.94 15.40 -0.15
N LYS A 164 13.69 15.89 -1.15
CA LYS A 164 14.79 16.85 -0.94
C LYS A 164 14.32 18.19 -0.38
N GLU A 165 13.15 18.66 -0.84
CA GLU A 165 12.50 19.87 -0.33
C GLU A 165 11.86 19.69 1.05
N LYS A 166 11.82 18.45 1.58
CA LYS A 166 11.15 18.09 2.84
C LYS A 166 9.70 18.54 2.84
N THR A 167 8.96 18.21 1.78
CA THR A 167 7.53 18.50 1.69
C THR A 167 6.80 17.89 2.89
N THR A 168 6.04 18.71 3.61
CA THR A 168 5.31 18.32 4.84
C THR A 168 3.80 18.32 4.68
N LYS A 169 3.28 18.91 3.60
CA LYS A 169 1.84 19.03 3.34
C LYS A 169 1.40 18.02 2.30
N VAL A 170 0.34 17.27 2.62
CA VAL A 170 -0.20 16.25 1.73
C VAL A 170 -0.78 16.88 0.47
N GLU A 171 -1.34 18.08 0.56
CA GLU A 171 -1.91 18.82 -0.56
C GLU A 171 -0.86 19.12 -1.65
N ASP A 172 0.39 19.36 -1.25
CA ASP A 172 1.49 19.65 -2.16
C ASP A 172 1.97 18.38 -2.90
N ALA A 173 1.70 17.19 -2.35
CA ALA A 173 2.10 15.89 -2.89
C ALA A 173 0.94 15.07 -3.47
N GLU A 174 -0.29 15.55 -3.36
CA GLU A 174 -1.52 14.83 -3.66
C GLU A 174 -1.54 14.24 -5.07
N ALA A 175 -1.23 15.06 -6.08
CA ALA A 175 -1.22 14.65 -7.47
C ALA A 175 -0.19 13.53 -7.73
N LEU A 176 0.98 13.62 -7.09
CA LEU A 176 2.02 12.59 -7.17
C LEU A 176 1.55 11.29 -6.51
N LEU A 177 0.93 11.37 -5.32
CA LEU A 177 0.42 10.19 -4.62
C LEU A 177 -0.65 9.47 -5.46
N ILE A 178 -1.60 10.21 -6.03
CA ILE A 178 -2.65 9.62 -6.88
C ILE A 178 -2.02 8.98 -8.13
N ARG A 179 -1.13 9.69 -8.84
CA ARG A 179 -0.50 9.18 -10.07
C ARG A 179 0.37 7.94 -9.82
N SER A 180 1.09 7.93 -8.69
CA SER A 180 1.86 6.77 -8.25
C SER A 180 0.95 5.60 -7.90
N GLY A 181 -0.16 5.85 -7.22
CA GLY A 181 -1.20 4.87 -6.93
C GLY A 181 -1.83 4.26 -8.19
N GLN A 182 -2.13 5.08 -9.20
CA GLN A 182 -2.62 4.60 -10.50
C GLN A 182 -1.61 3.71 -11.24
N SER A 183 -0.33 3.90 -10.96
CA SER A 183 0.76 3.10 -11.52
C SER A 183 1.04 1.84 -10.69
N LEU A 184 0.39 1.67 -9.53
CA LEU A 184 0.57 0.52 -8.65
C LEU A 184 -0.21 -0.69 -9.19
N ARG A 185 0.52 -1.64 -9.77
CA ARG A 185 -0.01 -2.86 -10.38
C ARG A 185 0.21 -4.13 -9.57
N TYR A 186 1.06 -4.07 -8.54
CA TYR A 186 1.54 -5.26 -7.83
C TYR A 186 2.04 -6.37 -8.78
N GLY A 187 2.58 -6.03 -9.97
CA GLY A 187 3.06 -7.03 -10.93
C GLY A 187 2.00 -7.96 -11.54
N LEU A 188 0.70 -7.73 -11.31
CA LEU A 188 -0.37 -8.64 -11.73
C LEU A 188 -0.67 -8.65 -13.24
N ASP A 189 -0.42 -7.55 -13.94
CA ASP A 189 -0.95 -7.36 -15.29
C ASP A 189 -0.24 -8.18 -16.39
N GLU A 190 1.00 -8.64 -16.19
CA GLU A 190 1.87 -9.05 -17.31
C GLU A 190 2.90 -10.17 -17.02
N ASN A 191 2.71 -11.00 -15.97
CA ASN A 191 3.75 -11.90 -15.44
C ASN A 191 5.03 -11.13 -15.02
N ASN A 192 4.86 -9.88 -14.59
CA ASN A 192 5.97 -9.00 -14.31
C ASN A 192 6.51 -9.20 -12.90
N ARG A 193 7.83 -9.09 -12.81
CA ARG A 193 8.62 -9.30 -11.58
C ARG A 193 8.46 -8.11 -10.64
N SER A 194 7.51 -8.16 -9.71
CA SER A 194 7.45 -7.16 -8.64
C SER A 194 8.20 -7.64 -7.41
N ILE A 195 9.44 -7.15 -7.25
CA ILE A 195 10.24 -7.39 -6.04
C ILE A 195 9.51 -6.83 -4.80
N PRO A 196 8.96 -5.59 -4.83
CA PRO A 196 8.21 -5.06 -3.70
C PRO A 196 7.00 -5.91 -3.35
N LEU A 197 6.24 -6.40 -4.34
CA LEU A 197 5.12 -7.29 -4.04
C LEU A 197 5.62 -8.53 -3.32
N ALA A 198 6.58 -9.27 -3.89
CA ALA A 198 7.04 -10.55 -3.31
C ALA A 198 7.45 -10.42 -1.83
N ILE A 199 8.09 -9.31 -1.46
CA ILE A 199 8.50 -9.02 -0.09
C ILE A 199 7.28 -8.60 0.76
N VAL A 200 6.49 -7.64 0.29
CA VAL A 200 5.33 -7.11 1.01
C VAL A 200 4.29 -8.19 1.28
N SER A 201 3.98 -9.01 0.27
CA SER A 201 2.98 -10.07 0.39
C SER A 201 3.38 -11.17 1.35
N SER A 202 4.66 -11.52 1.37
CA SER A 202 5.15 -12.68 2.10
C SER A 202 5.58 -12.36 3.52
N LEU A 203 6.02 -11.12 3.79
CA LEU A 203 6.68 -10.75 5.05
C LEU A 203 5.87 -9.83 5.96
N VAL A 204 4.90 -9.07 5.44
CA VAL A 204 4.15 -8.07 6.24
C VAL A 204 3.21 -8.72 7.24
N THR A 205 2.75 -9.94 6.99
CA THR A 205 1.79 -10.65 7.84
C THR A 205 2.44 -11.37 9.01
N ASN A 206 3.74 -11.66 8.92
CA ASN A 206 4.49 -12.47 9.88
C ASN A 206 5.67 -11.69 10.50
N GLU A 207 6.71 -11.40 9.71
CA GLU A 207 8.00 -10.90 10.14
C GLU A 207 8.03 -9.38 10.31
N LEU A 208 7.20 -8.68 9.55
CA LEU A 208 7.11 -7.22 9.48
C LEU A 208 5.71 -6.71 9.88
N SER A 209 5.02 -7.43 10.77
CA SER A 209 3.64 -7.12 11.20
C SER A 209 3.44 -5.77 11.89
N SER A 210 4.53 -5.12 12.31
CA SER A 210 4.52 -3.76 12.85
C SER A 210 4.47 -2.68 11.76
N TYR A 211 4.72 -3.03 10.50
CA TYR A 211 4.78 -2.11 9.36
C TYR A 211 3.52 -2.21 8.51
N SER A 212 3.16 -1.09 7.86
CA SER A 212 2.17 -1.11 6.78
C SER A 212 2.80 -1.67 5.50
N ALA A 213 1.98 -2.17 4.56
CA ALA A 213 2.47 -2.60 3.26
C ALA A 213 3.27 -1.50 2.53
N MET A 214 2.77 -0.26 2.58
CA MET A 214 3.46 0.90 2.00
C MET A 214 4.71 1.30 2.77
N GLY A 215 4.73 1.10 4.09
CA GLY A 215 5.92 1.32 4.92
C GLY A 215 7.03 0.33 4.58
N VAL A 216 6.68 -0.94 4.33
CA VAL A 216 7.66 -1.91 3.81
C VAL A 216 8.11 -1.51 2.41
N MET A 217 7.21 -1.14 1.48
CA MET A 217 7.61 -0.63 0.16
C MET A 217 8.57 0.56 0.24
N ALA A 218 8.26 1.56 1.08
CA ALA A 218 9.11 2.72 1.31
C ALA A 218 10.52 2.33 1.74
N SER A 219 10.63 1.31 2.60
CA SER A 219 11.92 0.82 3.08
C SER A 219 12.74 0.02 2.07
N LEU A 220 12.15 -0.34 0.92
CA LEU A 220 12.85 -1.06 -0.14
C LEU A 220 13.61 -0.12 -1.09
N VAL A 221 13.37 1.20 -1.05
CA VAL A 221 13.99 2.16 -1.98
C VAL A 221 15.50 2.01 -2.03
N SER A 222 16.16 2.02 -0.87
CA SER A 222 17.64 1.93 -0.80
C SER A 222 18.16 0.65 -1.45
N SER A 223 17.47 -0.47 -1.20
CA SER A 223 17.81 -1.77 -1.79
C SER A 223 17.57 -1.82 -3.29
N LEU A 224 16.43 -1.32 -3.76
CA LEU A 224 16.05 -1.33 -5.17
C LEU A 224 17.03 -0.48 -5.99
N VAL A 225 17.40 0.70 -5.49
CA VAL A 225 18.40 1.56 -6.17
C VAL A 225 19.76 0.88 -6.29
N ASN A 226 20.24 0.23 -5.22
CA ASN A 226 21.56 -0.40 -5.23
C ASN A 226 21.61 -1.70 -6.05
N VAL A 227 20.51 -2.47 -6.07
CA VAL A 227 20.46 -3.73 -6.81
C VAL A 227 20.15 -3.52 -8.29
N LEU A 228 19.46 -2.42 -8.64
CA LEU A 228 19.06 -2.10 -10.02
C LEU A 228 19.91 -1.00 -10.68
N GLN A 229 21.04 -0.65 -10.05
CA GLN A 229 21.94 0.44 -10.43
C GLN A 229 22.43 0.35 -11.89
N ASP A 230 22.61 -0.86 -12.40
CA ASP A 230 23.09 -1.10 -13.76
C ASP A 230 22.08 -0.70 -14.85
N MET A 231 20.80 -0.53 -14.50
CA MET A 231 19.75 -0.24 -15.48
C MET A 231 19.32 1.23 -15.52
N TYR A 232 19.60 2.01 -14.47
CA TYR A 232 19.17 3.41 -14.42
C TYR A 232 20.14 4.32 -13.64
N SER A 233 20.67 5.33 -14.31
CA SER A 233 21.47 6.40 -13.69
C SER A 233 20.59 7.53 -13.14
N PHE A 234 19.74 7.20 -12.17
CA PHE A 234 19.01 8.24 -11.43
C PHE A 234 19.97 9.00 -10.51
N GLY A 235 19.77 10.31 -10.37
CA GLY A 235 20.59 11.20 -9.52
C GLY A 235 20.35 11.00 -8.01
N PHE A 236 20.30 9.75 -7.55
CA PHE A 236 20.21 9.40 -6.14
C PHE A 236 21.50 9.80 -5.45
N ASP A 237 21.41 10.74 -4.52
CA ASP A 237 22.51 11.02 -3.60
C ASP A 237 22.47 10.04 -2.43
N LYS A 238 23.64 9.85 -1.82
CA LYS A 238 23.81 8.91 -0.71
C LYS A 238 22.98 9.31 0.51
N GLU A 239 22.83 10.61 0.77
CA GLU A 239 22.07 11.12 1.91
C GLU A 239 20.60 10.73 1.84
N LEU A 240 19.96 10.75 0.67
CA LEU A 240 18.58 10.30 0.50
C LEU A 240 18.43 8.78 0.70
N LEU A 241 19.38 7.99 0.20
CA LEU A 241 19.35 6.53 0.38
C LEU A 241 19.61 6.12 1.84
N ASP A 242 20.38 6.91 2.58
CA ASP A 242 20.65 6.73 4.00
C ASP A 242 19.45 7.20 4.87
N ALA A 243 18.68 8.18 4.40
CA ALA A 243 17.47 8.68 5.06
C ALA A 243 16.22 7.82 4.80
N ALA A 244 16.22 6.97 3.78
CA ALA A 244 15.11 6.07 3.49
C ALA A 244 14.76 5.20 4.71
N PRO A 245 13.46 4.93 4.98
CA PRO A 245 13.05 4.06 6.07
C PRO A 245 13.72 2.68 5.98
N ARG A 246 13.94 2.02 7.12
CA ARG A 246 14.45 0.65 7.16
C ARG A 246 13.55 -0.22 8.02
N ALA A 247 13.35 -1.47 7.59
CA ALA A 247 12.64 -2.44 8.41
C ALA A 247 13.61 -3.15 9.36
N ILE A 248 13.21 -3.25 10.62
CA ILE A 248 13.95 -3.99 11.64
C ILE A 248 13.27 -5.34 11.80
N THR A 249 14.06 -6.42 11.71
CA THR A 249 13.58 -7.79 11.92
C THR A 249 14.61 -8.60 12.69
N SER A 250 14.14 -9.56 13.48
CA SER A 250 14.98 -10.56 14.15
C SER A 250 15.26 -11.79 13.28
N SER A 251 14.59 -11.90 12.14
CA SER A 251 14.62 -13.10 11.32
C SER A 251 15.79 -13.11 10.35
N SER A 252 16.36 -14.30 10.16
CA SER A 252 17.46 -14.46 9.21
C SER A 252 16.98 -14.26 7.77
N ILE A 253 17.88 -13.80 6.90
CA ILE A 253 17.60 -13.67 5.45
C ILE A 253 17.15 -15.01 4.86
N ASP A 254 17.71 -16.13 5.30
CA ASP A 254 17.30 -17.45 4.81
C ASP A 254 15.86 -17.81 5.22
N SER A 255 15.43 -17.42 6.42
CA SER A 255 14.03 -17.59 6.87
C SER A 255 13.07 -16.75 6.02
N MET A 256 13.41 -15.46 5.80
CA MET A 256 12.60 -14.57 4.97
C MET A 256 12.52 -15.07 3.52
N LEU A 257 13.63 -15.55 2.95
CA LEU A 257 13.63 -16.14 1.61
C LEU A 257 12.81 -17.43 1.53
N ALA A 258 12.78 -18.24 2.59
CA ALA A 258 11.92 -19.42 2.65
C ALA A 258 10.44 -19.03 2.61
N HIS A 259 10.03 -18.05 3.43
CA HIS A 259 8.66 -17.52 3.40
C HIS A 259 8.27 -16.96 2.03
N ILE A 260 9.16 -16.20 1.40
CA ILE A 260 8.90 -15.70 0.04
C ILE A 260 8.69 -16.86 -0.92
N ARG A 261 9.55 -17.89 -0.90
CA ARG A 261 9.43 -19.06 -1.78
C ARG A 261 8.13 -19.82 -1.58
N ASP A 262 7.75 -20.05 -0.33
CA ASP A 262 6.50 -20.76 0.00
C ASP A 262 5.29 -20.00 -0.55
N ASN A 263 5.35 -18.65 -0.55
CA ASN A 263 4.25 -17.78 -0.97
C ASN A 263 4.35 -17.28 -2.43
N GLN A 264 5.41 -17.62 -3.18
CA GLN A 264 5.54 -17.27 -4.61
C GLN A 264 4.35 -17.79 -5.42
N GLY A 265 3.85 -18.96 -5.04
CA GLY A 265 2.65 -19.60 -5.58
C GLY A 265 1.41 -18.70 -5.52
N ALA A 266 1.06 -18.31 -4.30
CA ALA A 266 -0.12 -17.52 -3.99
C ALA A 266 -0.06 -16.09 -4.54
N THR A 267 1.15 -15.54 -4.67
CA THR A 267 1.37 -14.13 -5.05
C THR A 267 1.62 -13.93 -6.54
N GLY A 268 1.76 -15.02 -7.31
CA GLY A 268 2.07 -14.94 -8.74
C GLY A 268 3.49 -14.48 -9.06
N CYS A 269 4.36 -14.32 -8.05
CA CYS A 269 5.70 -13.74 -8.18
C CYS A 269 6.78 -14.81 -8.40
N TYR A 270 6.61 -15.66 -9.40
CA TYR A 270 7.48 -16.82 -9.65
C TYR A 270 8.88 -16.48 -10.20
N ASP A 271 9.03 -15.32 -10.84
CA ASP A 271 10.19 -15.04 -11.71
C ASP A 271 11.27 -14.12 -11.09
N VAL A 272 11.19 -13.81 -9.80
CA VAL A 272 12.23 -13.01 -9.14
C VAL A 272 13.39 -13.91 -8.72
N SER A 273 14.59 -13.65 -9.26
CA SER A 273 15.81 -14.38 -8.88
C SER A 273 16.03 -14.32 -7.37
N GLU A 274 16.26 -15.48 -6.74
CA GLU A 274 16.61 -15.56 -5.31
C GLU A 274 17.85 -14.72 -4.98
N GLU A 275 18.82 -14.62 -5.89
CA GLU A 275 20.01 -13.79 -5.69
C GLU A 275 19.64 -12.30 -5.58
N ILE A 276 18.70 -11.84 -6.41
CA ILE A 276 18.20 -10.46 -6.37
C ILE A 276 17.43 -10.23 -5.07
N LEU A 277 16.52 -11.14 -4.70
CA LEU A 277 15.78 -11.05 -3.43
C LEU A 277 16.72 -11.03 -2.23
N ARG A 278 17.74 -11.89 -2.21
CA ARG A 278 18.74 -11.95 -1.16
C ARG A 278 19.49 -10.64 -1.02
N LYS A 279 19.97 -10.06 -2.13
CA LYS A 279 20.63 -8.75 -2.11
C LYS A 279 19.67 -7.67 -1.60
N VAL A 280 18.42 -7.65 -2.08
CA VAL A 280 17.44 -6.66 -1.65
C VAL A 280 17.18 -6.75 -0.14
N LEU A 281 16.99 -7.95 0.40
CA LEU A 281 16.79 -8.18 1.84
C LEU A 281 18.02 -7.75 2.65
N GLN A 282 19.24 -8.06 2.20
CA GLN A 282 20.48 -7.63 2.87
C GLN A 282 20.61 -6.11 3.03
N PHE A 283 20.13 -5.33 2.06
CA PHE A 283 20.15 -3.87 2.14
C PHE A 283 18.97 -3.29 2.95
N HIS A 284 17.82 -3.98 2.92
CA HIS A 284 16.55 -3.52 3.48
C HIS A 284 16.44 -3.79 4.98
N THR A 285 16.89 -4.97 5.43
CA THR A 285 16.72 -5.41 6.82
C THR A 285 17.94 -5.09 7.66
N VAL A 286 17.69 -4.54 8.85
CA VAL A 286 18.71 -4.47 9.92
C VAL A 286 18.39 -5.56 10.94
N ASN A 287 19.32 -6.50 11.11
CA ASN A 287 19.20 -7.50 12.17
C ASN A 287 19.31 -6.80 13.53
N SER A 288 18.27 -6.92 14.36
CA SER A 288 18.24 -6.40 15.73
C SER A 288 19.20 -7.15 16.66
#